data_AF-A0A1H2S268-F1
#
_entry.id   AF-A0A1H2S268-F1
#
_cell.length_a   1.000
_cell.length_b   1.000
_cell.length_c   1.000
_cell.angle_alpha   90.00
_cell.angle_beta   90.00
_cell.angle_gamma   90.00
#
_symmetry.space_group_name_H-M   'P 1'
#
loop_
_entity.id
_entity.type
_entity.pdbx_description
1 polymer ?
#
loop_
_entity_poly.entity_id
_entity_poly.type
_entity_poly.pdbx_seq_one_letter_code
_entity_poly.pdbx_strand_id
1 'polypeptide(L)'
;MSNFLTPAEIAQTAAAIGHDKAKQSWWKLLILGFLAGAFIALGFLVDIRVTASLPDSLASIKSLLGGAVFPVGLMLVVIAGAELLTGNMMTLPLALHAKKIGIGGLVYNWFWVLIGNLLGALFVAGVFGLGAHLLTEDPFKTTVIALATAKAKLPFGSTILSAIGCNWLVCLAVWMAYGAKDIGGKILAIWFPIMTFVAIGFQHVVANMFVLPAGLWVGAPISWGQIIVEWIGAFIGNAIGGWLFTATAYFLVYMRKAGDTTTG
;
A
#
# COMPACT_ATOMS: atom_id res chain seq x y z
N MET A 1 31.61 -9.85 -0.06
CA MET A 1 30.84 -8.59 0.16
C MET A 1 29.51 -8.96 0.81
N SER A 2 28.97 -8.13 1.72
CA SER A 2 27.64 -8.40 2.29
C SER A 2 26.55 -8.38 1.22
N ASN A 3 25.66 -9.38 1.21
CA ASN A 3 24.53 -9.50 0.28
C ASN A 3 23.33 -8.59 0.65
N PHE A 4 23.45 -7.79 1.71
CA PHE A 4 22.41 -6.84 2.12
C PHE A 4 23.00 -5.56 2.71
N LEU A 5 22.17 -4.50 2.78
CA LEU A 5 22.47 -3.24 3.45
C LEU A 5 22.10 -3.31 4.93
N THR A 6 22.92 -2.73 5.78
CA THR A 6 22.59 -2.49 7.19
C THR A 6 21.40 -1.53 7.33
N PRO A 7 20.67 -1.54 8.45
CA PRO A 7 19.57 -0.59 8.67
C PRO A 7 19.97 0.89 8.50
N ALA A 8 21.20 1.26 8.88
CA ALA A 8 21.71 2.62 8.68
C ALA A 8 21.91 2.98 7.19
N GLU A 9 22.45 2.04 6.40
CA GLU A 9 22.58 2.22 4.94
C GLU A 9 21.21 2.27 4.25
N ILE A 10 20.24 1.47 4.71
CA ILE A 10 18.85 1.53 4.20
C ILE A 10 18.24 2.90 4.49
N ALA A 11 18.44 3.47 5.68
CA ALA A 11 17.93 4.80 6.03
C ALA A 11 18.44 5.88 5.07
N GLN A 12 19.74 5.88 4.79
CA GLN A 12 20.34 6.82 3.83
C GLN A 12 19.78 6.62 2.41
N THR A 13 19.64 5.36 1.99
CA THR A 13 19.08 4.98 0.69
C THR A 13 17.63 5.44 0.54
N ALA A 14 16.78 5.14 1.53
CA ALA A 14 15.37 5.52 1.54
C ALA A 14 15.18 7.05 1.54
N ALA A 15 16.03 7.79 2.27
CA ALA A 15 16.00 9.25 2.26
C ALA A 15 16.45 9.85 0.91
N ALA A 16 17.42 9.24 0.23
CA ALA A 16 17.83 9.64 -1.12
C ALA A 16 16.71 9.38 -2.14
N ILE A 17 16.09 8.19 -2.09
CA ILE A 17 14.94 7.85 -2.91
C ILE A 17 13.79 8.85 -2.68
N GLY A 18 13.47 9.20 -1.43
CA GLY A 18 12.45 10.20 -1.12
C GLY A 18 12.77 11.57 -1.73
N HIS A 19 14.02 12.02 -1.65
CA HIS A 19 14.46 13.26 -2.30
C HIS A 19 14.21 13.25 -3.81
N ASP A 20 14.54 12.16 -4.49
CA ASP A 20 14.41 12.06 -5.95
C ASP A 20 12.92 12.00 -6.36
N LYS A 21 12.10 11.27 -5.61
CA LYS A 21 10.64 11.18 -5.82
C LYS A 21 9.94 12.53 -5.70
N ALA A 22 10.39 13.40 -4.79
CA ALA A 22 9.82 14.73 -4.62
C ALA A 22 10.09 15.67 -5.81
N LYS A 23 11.10 15.36 -6.64
CA LYS A 23 11.51 16.16 -7.81
C LYS A 23 10.98 15.64 -9.14
N GLN A 24 10.29 14.50 -9.15
CA GLN A 24 9.76 13.92 -10.38
C GLN A 24 8.65 14.80 -10.97
N SER A 25 8.61 14.86 -12.31
CA SER A 25 7.55 15.56 -13.03
C SER A 25 6.19 14.90 -12.79
N TRP A 26 5.12 15.70 -12.72
CA TRP A 26 3.77 15.26 -12.40
C TRP A 26 3.28 14.11 -13.29
N TRP A 27 3.61 14.12 -14.59
CA TRP A 27 3.21 13.08 -15.53
C TRP A 27 3.89 11.74 -15.26
N LYS A 28 5.16 11.75 -14.81
CA LYS A 28 5.86 10.52 -14.39
C LYS A 28 5.21 9.94 -13.16
N LEU A 29 4.92 10.79 -12.17
CA LEU A 29 4.22 10.40 -10.94
C LEU A 29 2.84 9.82 -11.23
N LEU A 30 2.12 10.41 -12.21
CA LEU A 30 0.80 9.93 -12.61
C LEU A 30 0.88 8.57 -13.31
N ILE A 31 1.80 8.36 -14.26
CA ILE A 31 1.97 7.08 -14.96
C ILE A 31 2.45 5.98 -14.01
N LEU A 32 3.50 6.26 -13.23
CA LEU A 32 4.03 5.28 -12.27
C LEU A 32 3.02 5.03 -11.14
N GLY A 33 2.24 6.04 -10.76
CA GLY A 33 1.13 5.90 -9.84
C GLY A 33 0.02 5.01 -10.40
N PHE A 34 -0.35 5.20 -11.66
CA PHE A 34 -1.31 4.34 -12.35
C PHE A 34 -0.86 2.87 -12.34
N LEU A 35 0.39 2.60 -12.70
CA LEU A 35 0.94 1.25 -12.68
C LEU A 35 0.88 0.65 -11.26
N ALA A 36 1.26 1.40 -10.23
CA ALA A 36 1.21 0.90 -8.87
C ALA A 36 -0.21 0.59 -8.39
N GLY A 37 -1.18 1.46 -8.70
CA GLY A 37 -2.59 1.21 -8.41
C GLY A 37 -3.11 -0.06 -9.09
N ALA A 38 -2.78 -0.23 -10.37
CA ALA A 38 -3.14 -1.42 -11.14
C ALA A 38 -2.48 -2.69 -10.57
N PHE A 39 -1.20 -2.64 -10.20
CA PHE A 39 -0.49 -3.79 -9.63
C PHE A 39 -1.06 -4.25 -8.29
N ILE A 40 -1.36 -3.30 -7.39
CA ILE A 40 -2.03 -3.63 -6.12
C ILE A 40 -3.42 -4.21 -6.37
N ALA A 41 -4.18 -3.65 -7.32
CA ALA A 41 -5.49 -4.16 -7.69
C ALA A 41 -5.43 -5.57 -8.30
N LEU A 42 -4.41 -5.88 -9.12
CA LEU A 42 -4.17 -7.23 -9.63
C LEU A 42 -3.83 -8.23 -8.50
N GLY A 43 -3.06 -7.80 -7.50
CA GLY A 43 -2.82 -8.58 -6.28
C GLY A 43 -4.10 -8.92 -5.53
N PHE A 44 -5.01 -7.96 -5.40
CA PHE A 44 -6.33 -8.20 -4.81
C PHE A 44 -7.21 -9.08 -5.70
N LEU A 45 -7.15 -8.90 -7.02
CA LEU A 45 -7.93 -9.71 -7.94
C LEU A 45 -7.56 -11.19 -7.84
N VAL A 46 -6.26 -11.53 -7.78
CA VAL A 46 -5.84 -12.92 -7.57
C VAL A 46 -6.23 -13.46 -6.20
N ASP A 47 -6.17 -12.64 -5.14
CA ASP A 47 -6.68 -12.99 -3.82
C ASP A 47 -8.17 -13.41 -3.89
N ILE A 48 -9.03 -12.58 -4.48
CA ILE A 48 -10.46 -12.92 -4.67
C ILE A 48 -10.61 -14.20 -5.49
N ARG A 49 -9.83 -14.36 -6.57
CA ARG A 49 -9.92 -15.55 -7.44
C ARG A 49 -9.53 -16.85 -6.73
N VAL A 50 -8.60 -16.79 -5.78
CA VAL A 50 -8.14 -17.97 -5.02
C VAL A 50 -9.10 -18.26 -3.86
N THR A 51 -9.64 -17.22 -3.22
CA THR A 51 -10.38 -17.35 -1.98
C THR A 51 -11.89 -17.53 -2.16
N ALA A 52 -12.47 -17.04 -3.27
CA ALA A 52 -13.92 -17.06 -3.48
C ALA A 52 -14.53 -18.46 -3.53
N SER A 53 -13.80 -19.45 -4.07
CA SER A 53 -14.28 -20.83 -4.22
C SER A 53 -14.09 -21.69 -2.98
N LEU A 54 -13.45 -21.16 -1.92
CA LEU A 54 -13.22 -21.91 -0.69
C LEU A 54 -14.46 -21.86 0.22
N PRO A 55 -14.84 -23.00 0.83
CA PRO A 55 -15.96 -23.05 1.75
C PRO A 55 -15.67 -22.26 3.04
N ASP A 56 -16.72 -21.69 3.64
CA ASP A 56 -16.60 -20.86 4.85
C ASP A 56 -16.05 -21.62 6.07
N SER A 57 -16.19 -22.95 6.10
CA SER A 57 -15.58 -23.82 7.13
C SER A 57 -14.05 -23.73 7.17
N LEU A 58 -13.42 -23.23 6.10
CA LEU A 58 -11.98 -23.04 5.96
C LEU A 58 -11.57 -21.56 6.09
N ALA A 59 -12.32 -20.73 6.82
CA ALA A 59 -12.08 -19.29 6.93
C ALA A 59 -10.61 -18.91 7.23
N SER A 60 -9.95 -19.57 8.19
CA SER A 60 -8.54 -19.28 8.50
C SER A 60 -7.58 -19.62 7.35
N ILE A 61 -7.87 -20.69 6.60
CA ILE A 61 -7.09 -21.08 5.42
C ILE A 61 -7.37 -20.10 4.28
N LYS A 62 -8.61 -19.63 4.13
CA LYS A 62 -8.99 -18.60 3.15
C LYS A 62 -8.18 -17.32 3.38
N SER A 63 -8.10 -16.82 4.61
CA SER A 63 -7.29 -15.65 4.96
C SER A 63 -5.80 -15.87 4.70
N LEU A 64 -5.26 -17.05 5.01
CA LEU A 64 -3.85 -17.38 4.76
C LEU A 64 -3.54 -17.46 3.27
N LEU A 65 -4.37 -18.14 2.48
CA LEU A 65 -4.17 -18.28 1.03
C LEU A 65 -4.30 -16.95 0.30
N GLY A 66 -5.31 -16.14 0.66
CA GLY A 66 -5.45 -14.77 0.15
C GLY A 66 -4.22 -13.93 0.46
N GLY A 67 -3.78 -13.96 1.73
CA GLY A 67 -2.55 -13.31 2.16
C GLY A 67 -1.30 -13.83 1.44
N ALA A 68 -1.23 -15.12 1.09
CA ALA A 68 -0.06 -15.68 0.42
C ALA A 68 0.08 -15.22 -1.04
N VAL A 69 -1.04 -14.93 -1.73
CA VAL A 69 -1.03 -14.55 -3.16
C VAL A 69 -1.05 -13.04 -3.40
N PHE A 70 -1.67 -12.26 -2.50
CA PHE A 70 -1.73 -10.80 -2.59
C PHE A 70 -0.35 -10.09 -2.78
N PRO A 71 0.76 -10.54 -2.16
CA PRO A 71 2.06 -9.88 -2.23
C PRO A 71 2.60 -9.66 -3.65
N VAL A 72 2.10 -10.41 -4.65
CA VAL A 72 2.44 -10.19 -6.06
C VAL A 72 2.28 -8.72 -6.47
N GLY A 73 1.27 -8.03 -5.93
CA GLY A 73 1.04 -6.60 -6.24
C GLY A 73 2.21 -5.72 -5.81
N LEU A 74 2.70 -5.86 -4.57
CA LEU A 74 3.84 -5.06 -4.10
C LEU A 74 5.16 -5.52 -4.74
N MET A 75 5.31 -6.81 -5.07
CA MET A 75 6.47 -7.30 -5.83
C MET A 75 6.58 -6.60 -7.18
N LEU A 76 5.48 -6.48 -7.93
CA LEU A 76 5.46 -5.73 -9.18
C LEU A 76 5.81 -4.25 -8.97
N VAL A 77 5.24 -3.60 -7.96
CA VAL A 77 5.55 -2.20 -7.63
C VAL A 77 7.05 -1.99 -7.38
N VAL A 78 7.66 -2.82 -6.54
CA VAL A 78 9.05 -2.61 -6.09
C VAL A 78 10.06 -3.10 -7.13
N ILE A 79 9.79 -4.21 -7.82
CA ILE A 79 10.75 -4.85 -8.73
C ILE A 79 10.59 -4.33 -10.16
N ALA A 80 9.37 -4.20 -10.67
CA ALA A 80 9.14 -3.66 -12.02
C ALA A 80 9.25 -2.12 -12.07
N GLY A 81 9.11 -1.47 -10.91
CA GLY A 81 9.29 -0.02 -10.76
C GLY A 81 8.00 0.75 -10.99
N ALA A 82 7.31 1.09 -9.91
CA ALA A 82 6.13 1.95 -9.89
C ALA A 82 6.11 2.84 -8.64
N GLU A 83 5.20 3.81 -8.60
CA GLU A 83 5.10 4.76 -7.49
C GLU A 83 3.85 4.47 -6.66
N LEU A 84 4.05 3.88 -5.48
CA LEU A 84 2.98 3.55 -4.56
C LEU A 84 2.91 4.56 -3.41
N LEU A 85 1.73 5.15 -3.22
CA LEU A 85 1.48 6.17 -2.19
C LEU A 85 1.93 5.72 -0.80
N THR A 86 1.55 4.50 -0.42
CA THR A 86 1.78 3.97 0.94
C THR A 86 3.26 3.74 1.24
N GLY A 87 4.08 3.37 0.24
CA GLY A 87 5.55 3.36 0.37
C GLY A 87 6.14 4.77 0.40
N ASN A 88 5.53 5.73 -0.30
CA ASN A 88 5.92 7.15 -0.27
C ASN A 88 5.56 7.83 1.05
N MET A 89 4.63 7.27 1.82
CA MET A 89 4.32 7.69 3.18
C MET A 89 5.44 7.38 4.19
N MET A 90 6.47 6.63 3.81
CA MET A 90 7.72 6.48 4.58
C MET A 90 8.87 7.29 3.95
N THR A 91 9.13 7.09 2.66
CA THR A 91 10.35 7.65 2.03
C THR A 91 10.37 9.18 2.02
N LEU A 92 9.24 9.84 1.79
CA LEU A 92 9.17 11.30 1.76
C LEU A 92 9.24 11.93 3.15
N PRO A 93 8.50 11.46 4.18
CA PRO A 93 8.74 11.91 5.55
C PRO A 93 10.18 11.71 6.02
N LEU A 94 10.83 10.60 5.64
CA LEU A 94 12.24 10.38 5.98
C LEU A 94 13.17 11.41 5.32
N ALA A 95 12.96 11.71 4.03
CA ALA A 95 13.68 12.76 3.33
C ALA A 95 13.41 14.17 3.91
N LEU A 96 12.17 14.42 4.35
CA LEU A 96 11.77 15.65 5.03
C LEU A 96 12.47 15.81 6.38
N HIS A 97 12.49 14.75 7.21
CA HIS A 97 13.22 14.74 8.48
C HIS A 97 14.72 14.96 8.28
N ALA A 98 15.28 14.37 7.22
CA ALA A 98 16.67 14.60 6.80
C ALA A 98 16.91 15.99 6.14
N LYS A 99 15.91 16.88 6.14
CA LYS A 99 15.96 18.23 5.55
C LYS A 99 16.35 18.25 4.07
N LYS A 100 16.09 17.16 3.33
CA LYS A 100 16.39 17.04 1.89
C LYS A 100 15.27 17.59 1.00
N ILE A 101 14.03 17.64 1.52
CA ILE A 101 12.85 18.17 0.83
C ILE A 101 12.07 19.08 1.78
N GLY A 102 11.22 19.96 1.23
CA GLY A 102 10.21 20.68 1.99
C GLY A 102 8.86 19.96 2.00
N ILE A 103 7.94 20.40 2.87
CA ILE A 103 6.58 19.83 2.96
C ILE A 103 5.81 19.92 1.64
N GLY A 104 6.07 20.95 0.83
CA GLY A 104 5.47 21.12 -0.49
C GLY A 104 5.82 19.98 -1.46
N GLY A 105 7.06 19.47 -1.42
CA GLY A 105 7.48 18.33 -2.25
C GLY A 105 6.81 17.02 -1.83
N LEU A 106 6.58 16.86 -0.53
CA LEU A 106 5.82 15.72 0.02
C LEU A 106 4.37 15.76 -0.47
N VAL A 107 3.67 16.88 -0.26
CA VAL A 107 2.26 17.04 -0.64
C VAL A 107 2.09 16.90 -2.16
N TYR A 108 2.97 17.51 -2.94
CA TYR A 108 2.98 17.41 -4.41
C TYR A 108 3.09 15.95 -4.87
N ASN A 109 4.03 15.18 -4.32
CA ASN A 109 4.18 13.78 -4.70
C ASN A 109 2.96 12.95 -4.27
N TRP A 110 2.55 13.04 -3.00
CA TRP A 110 1.42 12.28 -2.49
C TRP A 110 0.15 12.54 -3.30
N PHE A 111 -0.10 13.79 -3.69
CA PHE A 111 -1.25 14.16 -4.50
C PHE A 111 -1.26 13.45 -5.86
N TRP A 112 -0.19 13.58 -6.65
CA TRP A 112 -0.14 12.99 -7.98
C TRP A 112 -0.12 11.46 -7.95
N VAL A 113 0.58 10.87 -6.98
CA VAL A 113 0.63 9.41 -6.82
C VAL A 113 -0.71 8.87 -6.33
N LEU A 114 -1.42 9.57 -5.42
CA LEU A 114 -2.77 9.21 -4.99
C LEU A 114 -3.74 9.15 -6.18
N ILE A 115 -3.72 10.17 -7.04
CA ILE A 115 -4.55 10.21 -8.25
C ILE A 115 -4.19 9.05 -9.17
N GLY A 116 -2.90 8.85 -9.45
CA GLY A 116 -2.44 7.73 -10.28
C GLY A 116 -2.89 6.38 -9.72
N ASN A 117 -2.64 6.13 -8.44
CA ASN A 117 -3.03 4.89 -7.76
C ASN A 117 -4.54 4.64 -7.85
N LEU A 118 -5.37 5.67 -7.63
CA LEU A 118 -6.82 5.58 -7.79
C LEU A 118 -7.21 5.22 -9.23
N LEU A 119 -6.67 5.92 -10.23
CA LEU A 119 -6.98 5.66 -11.64
C LEU A 119 -6.58 4.23 -12.06
N GLY A 120 -5.42 3.75 -11.62
CA GLY A 120 -4.98 2.37 -11.87
C GLY A 120 -5.87 1.33 -11.22
N ALA A 121 -6.29 1.57 -9.98
CA ALA A 121 -7.18 0.67 -9.25
C ALA A 121 -8.58 0.61 -9.89
N LEU A 122 -9.13 1.78 -10.26
CA LEU A 122 -10.41 1.87 -10.97
C LEU A 122 -10.35 1.24 -12.36
N PHE A 123 -9.23 1.37 -13.07
CA PHE A 123 -9.01 0.70 -14.36
C PHE A 123 -9.11 -0.81 -14.21
N VAL A 124 -8.43 -1.41 -13.22
CA VAL A 124 -8.50 -2.86 -12.99
C VAL A 124 -9.90 -3.29 -12.56
N ALA A 125 -10.56 -2.54 -11.66
CA ALA A 125 -11.93 -2.83 -11.25
C ALA A 125 -12.93 -2.76 -12.43
N GLY A 126 -12.82 -1.76 -13.29
CA GLY A 126 -13.74 -1.55 -14.41
C GLY A 126 -13.43 -2.45 -15.60
N VAL A 127 -12.20 -2.44 -16.09
CA VAL A 127 -11.81 -3.16 -17.31
C VAL A 127 -11.71 -4.67 -17.06
N PHE A 128 -10.99 -5.08 -16.01
CA PHE A 128 -10.83 -6.51 -15.74
C PHE A 128 -11.94 -7.06 -14.86
N GLY A 129 -12.35 -6.33 -13.82
CA GLY A 129 -13.44 -6.77 -12.93
C GLY A 129 -14.78 -6.89 -13.65
N LEU A 130 -15.21 -5.84 -14.35
CA LEU A 130 -16.49 -5.82 -15.08
C LEU A 130 -16.33 -6.25 -16.54
N GLY A 131 -15.46 -5.58 -17.30
CA GLY A 131 -15.33 -5.78 -18.75
C GLY A 131 -14.84 -7.18 -19.16
N ALA A 132 -13.96 -7.80 -18.36
CA ALA A 132 -13.51 -9.17 -18.54
C ALA A 132 -14.26 -10.18 -17.66
N HIS A 133 -15.36 -9.77 -17.01
CA HIS A 133 -16.23 -10.64 -16.19
C HIS A 133 -15.53 -11.35 -15.03
N LEU A 134 -14.40 -10.84 -14.54
CA LEU A 134 -13.65 -11.50 -13.46
C LEU A 134 -14.31 -11.35 -12.08
N LEU A 135 -15.23 -10.40 -11.92
CA LEU A 135 -15.96 -10.12 -10.68
C LEU A 135 -17.49 -10.09 -10.86
N THR A 136 -18.02 -10.36 -12.06
CA THR A 136 -19.47 -10.24 -12.33
C THR A 136 -20.26 -11.51 -12.08
N GLU A 137 -19.59 -12.65 -11.97
CA GLU A 137 -20.21 -13.96 -11.76
C GLU A 137 -19.85 -14.55 -10.39
N ASP A 138 -20.71 -15.42 -9.87
CA ASP A 138 -20.42 -16.17 -8.65
C ASP A 138 -19.35 -17.26 -8.88
N PRO A 139 -18.51 -17.56 -7.87
CA PRO A 139 -18.56 -17.05 -6.49
C PRO A 139 -17.84 -15.69 -6.26
N PHE A 140 -17.26 -15.11 -7.30
CA PHE A 140 -16.41 -13.92 -7.20
C PHE A 140 -17.22 -12.66 -6.88
N LYS A 141 -18.39 -12.51 -7.52
CA LYS A 141 -19.34 -11.42 -7.25
C LYS A 141 -19.77 -11.40 -5.79
N THR A 142 -20.23 -12.53 -5.26
CA THR A 142 -20.61 -12.65 -3.84
C THR A 142 -19.44 -12.28 -2.91
N THR A 143 -18.23 -12.76 -3.22
CA THR A 143 -17.03 -12.48 -2.40
C THR A 143 -16.66 -10.99 -2.40
N VAL A 144 -16.61 -10.33 -3.55
CA VAL A 144 -16.26 -8.90 -3.62
C VAL A 144 -17.33 -8.03 -2.96
N ILE A 145 -18.62 -8.38 -3.06
CA ILE A 145 -19.72 -7.71 -2.36
C ILE A 145 -19.51 -7.79 -0.84
N ALA A 146 -19.22 -9.00 -0.32
CA ALA A 146 -19.00 -9.20 1.10
C ALA A 146 -17.80 -8.40 1.63
N LEU A 147 -16.67 -8.45 0.92
CA LEU A 147 -15.45 -7.70 1.28
C LEU A 147 -15.68 -6.19 1.26
N ALA A 148 -16.29 -5.67 0.21
CA ALA A 148 -16.56 -4.24 0.09
C ALA A 148 -17.54 -3.75 1.17
N THR A 149 -18.57 -4.53 1.45
CA THR A 149 -19.55 -4.23 2.51
C THR A 149 -18.91 -4.21 3.89
N ALA A 150 -18.08 -5.20 4.21
CA ALA A 150 -17.39 -5.27 5.50
C ALA A 150 -16.43 -4.09 5.71
N LYS A 151 -15.68 -3.72 4.66
CA LYS A 151 -14.73 -2.59 4.70
C LYS A 151 -15.44 -1.25 4.86
N ALA A 152 -16.46 -0.97 4.04
CA ALA A 152 -17.19 0.30 4.08
C ALA A 152 -18.01 0.52 5.37
N LYS A 153 -18.36 -0.57 6.08
CA LYS A 153 -19.09 -0.51 7.37
C LYS A 153 -18.17 -0.46 8.59
N LEU A 154 -16.86 -0.61 8.41
CA LEU A 154 -15.92 -0.51 9.53
C LEU A 154 -15.97 0.92 10.10
N PRO A 155 -16.12 1.11 11.42
CA PRO A 155 -16.15 2.45 12.01
C PRO A 155 -14.90 3.25 11.67
N PHE A 156 -15.04 4.57 11.52
CA PHE A 156 -13.95 5.46 11.08
C PHE A 156 -12.69 5.34 11.96
N GLY A 157 -12.84 5.33 13.28
CA GLY A 157 -11.71 5.15 14.21
C GLY A 157 -11.03 3.79 14.07
N SER A 158 -11.82 2.71 13.91
CA SER A 158 -11.29 1.36 13.67
C SER A 158 -10.56 1.26 12.33
N THR A 159 -11.05 1.96 11.29
CA THR A 159 -10.39 2.07 9.98
C THR A 159 -9.02 2.71 10.12
N ILE A 160 -8.90 3.82 10.86
CA ILE A 160 -7.62 4.49 11.12
C ILE A 160 -6.65 3.54 11.84
N LEU A 161 -7.06 2.94 12.96
CA LEU A 161 -6.19 2.04 13.74
C LEU A 161 -5.71 0.84 12.94
N SER A 162 -6.62 0.23 12.17
CA SER A 162 -6.31 -0.86 11.26
C SER A 162 -5.31 -0.43 10.17
N ALA A 163 -5.48 0.77 9.61
CA ALA A 163 -4.61 1.31 8.58
C ALA A 163 -3.20 1.70 9.08
N ILE A 164 -3.05 2.06 10.36
CA ILE A 164 -1.73 2.25 10.97
C ILE A 164 -0.92 0.96 10.90
N GLY A 165 -1.52 -0.15 11.36
CA GLY A 165 -0.88 -1.47 11.32
C GLY A 165 -0.57 -1.93 9.91
N CYS A 166 -1.48 -1.69 8.95
CA CYS A 166 -1.23 -1.99 7.54
C CYS A 166 0.04 -1.31 7.04
N ASN A 167 0.11 0.02 7.13
CA ASN A 167 1.19 0.73 6.45
C ASN A 167 2.52 0.63 7.18
N TRP A 168 2.52 0.29 8.47
CA TRP A 168 3.75 -0.10 9.15
C TRP A 168 4.36 -1.35 8.47
N LEU A 169 3.56 -2.39 8.21
CA LEU A 169 4.03 -3.60 7.52
C LEU A 169 4.41 -3.34 6.06
N VAL A 170 3.64 -2.53 5.32
CA VAL A 170 3.97 -2.16 3.93
C VAL A 170 5.29 -1.39 3.87
N CYS A 171 5.50 -0.43 4.76
CA CYS A 171 6.74 0.34 4.80
C CYS A 171 7.94 -0.54 5.19
N LEU A 172 7.76 -1.48 6.12
CA LEU A 172 8.80 -2.47 6.47
C LEU A 172 9.13 -3.42 5.31
N ALA A 173 8.14 -3.85 4.52
CA ALA A 173 8.39 -4.63 3.31
C ALA A 173 9.27 -3.86 2.32
N VAL A 174 8.94 -2.59 2.05
CA VAL A 174 9.73 -1.73 1.15
C VAL A 174 11.12 -1.46 1.74
N TRP A 175 11.22 -1.20 3.04
CA TRP A 175 12.48 -0.99 3.76
C TRP A 175 13.41 -2.20 3.62
N MET A 176 12.93 -3.39 3.94
CA MET A 176 13.71 -4.63 3.81
C MET A 176 14.08 -4.92 2.34
N ALA A 177 13.19 -4.61 1.39
CA ALA A 177 13.48 -4.75 -0.03
C ALA A 177 14.57 -3.77 -0.53
N TYR A 178 14.72 -2.59 0.06
CA TYR A 178 15.88 -1.72 -0.20
C TYR A 178 17.18 -2.32 0.37
N GLY A 179 17.09 -3.09 1.45
CA GLY A 179 18.21 -3.82 2.03
C GLY A 179 18.72 -4.97 1.18
N ALA A 180 17.84 -5.64 0.42
CA ALA A 180 18.20 -6.78 -0.42
C ALA A 180 18.88 -6.39 -1.74
N LYS A 181 19.99 -7.07 -2.07
CA LYS A 181 20.76 -6.83 -3.32
C LYS A 181 20.38 -7.74 -4.49
N ASP A 182 19.61 -8.80 -4.23
CA ASP A 182 19.10 -9.73 -5.25
C ASP A 182 17.56 -9.74 -5.28
N ILE A 183 16.99 -10.25 -6.37
CA ILE A 183 15.54 -10.30 -6.57
C ILE A 183 14.86 -11.29 -5.61
N GLY A 184 15.50 -12.43 -5.30
CA GLY A 184 14.95 -13.42 -4.38
C GLY A 184 14.79 -12.85 -2.97
N GLY A 185 15.80 -12.13 -2.48
CA GLY A 185 15.75 -11.41 -1.21
C GLY A 185 14.65 -10.34 -1.18
N LYS A 186 14.48 -9.58 -2.28
CA LYS A 186 13.37 -8.61 -2.40
C LYS A 186 12.00 -9.27 -2.34
N ILE A 187 11.83 -10.40 -3.03
CA ILE A 187 10.57 -11.17 -3.02
C ILE A 187 10.26 -11.62 -1.58
N LEU A 188 11.20 -12.23 -0.88
CA LEU A 188 10.98 -12.71 0.49
C LEU A 188 10.73 -11.56 1.48
N ALA A 189 11.47 -10.44 1.35
CA ALA A 189 11.28 -9.24 2.15
C ALA A 189 9.87 -8.64 1.98
N ILE A 190 9.30 -8.73 0.78
CA ILE A 190 7.95 -8.25 0.49
C ILE A 190 6.89 -9.27 0.93
N TRP A 191 7.12 -10.56 0.70
CA TRP A 191 6.09 -11.58 0.81
C TRP A 191 5.52 -11.69 2.22
N PHE A 192 6.37 -11.84 3.24
CA PHE A 192 5.91 -12.09 4.61
C PHE A 192 5.12 -10.92 5.21
N PRO A 193 5.60 -9.66 5.21
CA PRO A 193 4.85 -8.56 5.83
C PRO A 193 3.52 -8.29 5.13
N ILE A 194 3.47 -8.46 3.80
CA ILE A 194 2.25 -8.24 3.02
C ILE A 194 1.23 -9.36 3.26
N MET A 195 1.69 -10.62 3.29
CA MET A 195 0.86 -11.74 3.71
C MET A 195 0.28 -11.51 5.11
N THR A 196 1.08 -11.03 6.06
CA THR A 196 0.64 -10.76 7.43
C THR A 196 -0.49 -9.74 7.47
N PHE A 197 -0.36 -8.56 6.82
CA PHE A 197 -1.41 -7.55 6.94
C PHE A 197 -2.72 -8.00 6.28
N VAL A 198 -2.64 -8.74 5.17
CA VAL A 198 -3.81 -9.26 4.46
C VAL A 198 -4.50 -10.33 5.29
N ALA A 199 -3.75 -11.28 5.85
CA ALA A 199 -4.30 -12.33 6.71
C ALA A 199 -4.94 -11.77 7.99
N ILE A 200 -4.40 -10.68 8.55
CA ILE A 200 -4.99 -9.96 9.69
C ILE A 200 -6.27 -9.17 9.27
N GLY A 201 -6.37 -8.77 8.01
CA GLY A 201 -7.49 -7.96 7.50
C GLY A 201 -7.33 -6.46 7.73
N PHE A 202 -6.09 -5.94 7.69
CA PHE A 202 -5.86 -4.51 7.84
C PHE A 202 -6.35 -3.67 6.64
N GLN A 203 -6.58 -2.37 6.86
CA GLN A 203 -7.03 -1.44 5.82
C GLN A 203 -5.86 -0.79 5.07
N HIS A 204 -5.87 -0.89 3.75
CA HIS A 204 -4.86 -0.32 2.87
C HIS A 204 -5.54 0.57 1.83
N VAL A 205 -5.28 1.89 1.86
CA VAL A 205 -6.00 2.87 1.05
C VAL A 205 -5.99 2.52 -0.44
N VAL A 206 -4.85 2.12 -1.01
CA VAL A 206 -4.74 1.80 -2.45
C VAL A 206 -5.41 0.46 -2.80
N ALA A 207 -5.43 -0.51 -1.89
CA ALA A 207 -6.17 -1.75 -2.12
C ALA A 207 -7.69 -1.50 -2.03
N ASN A 208 -8.09 -0.60 -1.12
CA ASN A 208 -9.46 -0.18 -0.93
C ASN A 208 -9.98 0.68 -2.09
N MET A 209 -9.10 1.36 -2.83
CA MET A 209 -9.44 2.03 -4.10
C MET A 209 -9.87 1.08 -5.21
N PHE A 210 -9.54 -0.21 -5.11
CA PHE A 210 -10.01 -1.24 -6.02
C PHE A 210 -11.29 -1.91 -5.49
N VAL A 211 -11.23 -2.51 -4.31
CA VAL A 211 -12.28 -3.43 -3.84
C VAL A 211 -13.60 -2.74 -3.54
N LEU A 212 -13.57 -1.49 -3.05
CA LEU A 212 -14.78 -0.74 -2.71
C LEU A 212 -15.57 -0.32 -3.96
N PRO A 213 -14.96 0.33 -4.98
CA PRO A 213 -15.64 0.57 -6.26
C PRO A 213 -16.07 -0.71 -6.96
N ALA A 214 -15.22 -1.74 -6.99
CA ALA A 214 -15.55 -3.02 -7.61
C ALA A 214 -16.81 -3.63 -6.99
N GLY A 215 -16.87 -3.71 -5.65
CA GLY A 215 -18.04 -4.20 -4.93
C GLY A 215 -19.29 -3.36 -5.16
N LEU A 216 -19.16 -2.02 -5.10
CA LEU A 216 -20.27 -1.11 -5.40
C LEU A 216 -20.86 -1.36 -6.79
N TRP A 217 -20.02 -1.47 -7.81
CA TRP A 217 -20.46 -1.65 -9.20
C TRP A 217 -21.14 -2.98 -9.46
N VAL A 218 -20.84 -4.04 -8.69
CA VAL A 218 -21.51 -5.33 -8.81
C VAL A 218 -22.67 -5.52 -7.82
N GLY A 219 -23.03 -4.49 -7.04
CA GLY A 219 -24.25 -4.46 -6.23
C GLY A 219 -24.07 -4.54 -4.72
N ALA A 220 -22.89 -4.23 -4.18
CA ALA A 220 -22.72 -4.12 -2.73
C ALA A 220 -23.61 -3.00 -2.16
N PRO A 221 -24.28 -3.21 -1.00
CA PRO A 221 -25.17 -2.24 -0.37
C PRO A 221 -24.37 -1.15 0.36
N ILE A 222 -23.56 -0.40 -0.39
CA ILE A 222 -22.71 0.70 0.07
C ILE A 222 -22.90 1.90 -0.85
N SER A 223 -22.43 3.07 -0.44
CA SER A 223 -22.51 4.31 -1.21
C SER A 223 -21.12 4.93 -1.42
N TRP A 224 -20.98 5.77 -2.44
CA TRP A 224 -19.76 6.56 -2.62
C TRP A 224 -19.40 7.39 -1.39
N GLY A 225 -20.39 7.89 -0.64
CA GLY A 225 -20.14 8.60 0.61
C GLY A 225 -19.44 7.73 1.66
N GLN A 226 -19.87 6.48 1.84
CA GLN A 226 -19.20 5.52 2.73
C GLN A 226 -17.79 5.18 2.24
N ILE A 227 -17.61 5.01 0.93
CA ILE A 227 -16.30 4.72 0.33
C ILE A 227 -15.32 5.88 0.58
N ILE A 228 -15.74 7.12 0.39
CA ILE A 228 -14.89 8.30 0.61
C ILE A 228 -14.49 8.40 2.09
N VAL A 229 -15.43 8.19 3.01
CA VAL A 229 -15.14 8.20 4.47
C VAL A 229 -14.13 7.11 4.83
N GLU A 230 -14.29 5.90 4.27
CA GLU A 230 -13.34 4.80 4.45
C GLU A 230 -11.95 5.18 3.92
N TRP A 231 -11.86 5.68 2.68
CA TRP A 231 -10.58 6.09 2.07
C TRP A 231 -9.88 7.18 2.88
N ILE A 232 -10.61 8.16 3.43
CA ILE A 232 -10.04 9.19 4.30
C ILE A 232 -9.46 8.54 5.57
N GLY A 233 -10.22 7.65 6.22
CA GLY A 233 -9.75 6.96 7.42
C GLY A 233 -8.52 6.09 7.15
N ALA A 234 -8.54 5.34 6.06
CA ALA A 234 -7.42 4.51 5.63
C ALA A 234 -6.19 5.35 5.26
N PHE A 235 -6.37 6.46 4.56
CA PHE A 235 -5.29 7.39 4.21
C PHE A 235 -4.62 7.95 5.46
N ILE A 236 -5.39 8.43 6.44
CA ILE A 236 -4.88 8.99 7.69
C ILE A 236 -4.08 7.92 8.45
N GLY A 237 -4.67 6.73 8.65
CA GLY A 237 -3.99 5.65 9.35
C GLY A 237 -2.73 5.19 8.63
N ASN A 238 -2.78 5.02 7.30
CA ASN A 238 -1.61 4.65 6.53
C ASN A 238 -0.52 5.73 6.60
N ALA A 239 -0.88 7.02 6.53
CA ALA A 239 0.09 8.12 6.67
C ALA A 239 0.77 8.08 8.04
N ILE A 240 0.02 7.86 9.13
CA ILE A 240 0.57 7.70 10.49
C ILE A 240 1.52 6.49 10.56
N GLY A 241 1.12 5.34 10.02
CA GLY A 241 1.94 4.11 10.03
C GLY A 241 3.29 4.28 9.31
N GLY A 242 3.28 4.89 8.13
CA GLY A 242 4.51 5.13 7.36
C GLY A 242 5.37 6.24 7.95
N TRP A 243 4.73 7.34 8.38
CA TRP A 243 5.44 8.51 8.89
C TRP A 243 6.00 8.24 10.29
N LEU A 244 5.15 7.95 11.27
CA LEU A 244 5.56 7.88 12.67
C LEU A 244 6.35 6.60 12.96
N PHE A 245 5.77 5.43 12.64
CA PHE A 245 6.33 4.14 13.04
C PHE A 245 7.49 3.67 12.18
N THR A 246 7.66 4.23 10.98
CA THR A 246 8.77 3.91 10.10
C THR A 246 9.69 5.12 9.95
N ALA A 247 9.30 6.16 9.22
CA ALA A 247 10.22 7.25 8.88
C ALA A 247 10.81 7.95 10.12
N THR A 248 9.99 8.38 11.08
CA THR A 248 10.46 9.06 12.29
C THR A 248 11.30 8.12 13.16
N ALA A 249 10.85 6.89 13.40
CA ALA A 249 11.60 5.91 14.20
C ALA A 249 13.00 5.64 13.62
N TYR A 250 13.09 5.31 12.33
CA TYR A 250 14.37 5.02 11.68
C TYR A 250 15.26 6.26 11.54
N PHE A 251 14.67 7.45 11.33
CA PHE A 251 15.44 8.71 11.33
C PHE A 251 16.12 8.96 12.67
N LEU A 252 15.38 8.85 13.77
CA LEU A 252 15.89 9.14 15.11
C LEU A 252 17.03 8.21 15.53
N VAL A 253 16.97 6.94 15.11
CA VAL A 253 17.96 5.93 15.51
C VAL A 253 19.18 5.91 14.58
N TYR A 254 19.00 6.07 13.27
CA TYR A 254 20.07 5.81 12.31
C TYR A 254 20.60 7.03 11.56
N MET A 255 19.90 8.17 11.61
CA MET A 255 20.27 9.36 10.81
C MET A 255 20.51 10.61 11.64
N ARG A 256 19.87 10.75 12.80
CA ARG A 256 20.09 11.88 13.70
C ARG A 256 21.49 11.80 14.29
N LYS A 257 22.31 12.84 14.09
CA LYS A 257 23.63 12.93 14.74
C LYS A 257 23.45 13.33 16.20
N ALA A 258 24.28 12.77 17.09
CA ALA A 258 24.40 13.25 18.47
C ALA A 258 24.96 14.67 18.44
N GLY A 259 24.08 15.69 18.56
CA GLY A 259 24.43 17.10 18.45
C GLY A 259 23.38 17.97 17.75
N ASP A 260 22.42 17.38 17.02
CA ASP A 260 21.33 18.14 16.36
C ASP A 260 20.26 18.67 17.33
N THR A 261 20.55 18.74 18.63
CA THR A 261 19.82 19.62 19.56
C THR A 261 20.34 21.04 19.39
N THR A 262 19.73 21.77 18.44
CA THR A 262 19.71 23.23 18.46
C THR A 262 18.22 23.61 18.61
N THR A 263 17.78 24.06 19.79
CA THR A 263 17.76 25.48 20.20
C THR A 263 17.18 26.38 19.11
N GLY A 264 15.95 26.84 19.32
CA GLY A 264 15.24 27.79 18.45
C GLY A 264 13.81 27.39 18.23
#